data_AF-A0A353WQV2-F1
#
_entry.id   AF-A0A353WQV2-F1
#
_cell.length_a   1.000
_cell.length_b   1.000
_cell.length_c   1.000
_cell.angle_alpha   90.00
_cell.angle_beta   90.00
_cell.angle_gamma   90.00
#
_symmetry.space_group_name_H-M   'P 1'
#
loop_
_entity.id
_entity.type
_entity.pdbx_description
1 polymer ?
#
loop_
_entity_poly.entity_id
_entity_poly.type
_entity_poly.pdbx_seq_one_letter_code
_entity_poly.pdbx_strand_id
1 'polypeptide(L)'
;MFLGKFFKRLKSAKLSMRSKLVLSLLSIAAILLVSSTISVLEYRSMSNYVSELIADDISSINVANRLSDMTNQYNLQILESIGEEEEAELPEFDADYFTSHCDSLRMSPSTNRIYPMADSVMYSYAAFMLTSKELEGVVSTSFLDTRDWYFNRLQPRFDRLTEDIDRLTDGIYKDLEKNSATFERGFYRSIIPGIVAVGVGLLLVLMLLFFILAFYVNPLYRMLDGLNAYRASDKKYSVRFEGDDQLSELNDGISELAGENQQLRRRIREIRK
;
A
#
# COMPACT_ATOMS: atom_id res chain seq x y z
N MET A 1 -9.77 -7.90 43.57
CA MET A 1 -11.11 -8.41 43.92
C MET A 1 -12.19 -8.16 42.84
N PHE A 2 -12.06 -7.13 41.99
CA PHE A 2 -13.05 -6.80 40.94
C PHE A 2 -13.05 -7.75 39.72
N LEU A 3 -11.88 -8.17 39.23
CA LEU A 3 -11.79 -9.08 38.06
C LEU A 3 -12.47 -10.45 38.29
N GLY A 4 -12.33 -11.02 39.50
CA GLY A 4 -12.93 -12.32 39.82
C GLY A 4 -14.46 -12.32 39.89
N LYS A 5 -15.08 -11.19 40.30
CA LYS A 5 -16.54 -11.02 40.26
C LYS A 5 -17.06 -10.81 38.84
N PHE A 6 -16.27 -10.15 37.98
CA PHE A 6 -16.63 -9.92 36.58
C PHE A 6 -16.63 -11.23 35.78
N PHE A 7 -15.59 -12.06 35.93
CA PHE A 7 -15.54 -13.39 35.32
C PHE A 7 -16.64 -14.33 35.83
N LYS A 8 -17.00 -14.27 37.12
CA LYS A 8 -18.14 -15.04 37.66
C LYS A 8 -19.48 -14.60 37.08
N ARG A 9 -19.70 -13.30 36.85
CA ARG A 9 -20.92 -12.76 36.22
C ARG A 9 -21.03 -13.14 34.74
N LEU A 10 -19.92 -13.16 34.00
CA LEU A 10 -19.89 -13.64 32.61
C LEU A 10 -20.22 -15.14 32.51
N LYS A 11 -19.74 -15.95 33.46
CA LYS A 11 -19.96 -17.40 33.46
C LYS A 11 -21.41 -17.82 33.78
N SER A 12 -22.20 -16.93 34.38
CA SER A 12 -23.62 -17.18 34.72
C SER A 12 -24.62 -16.48 33.79
N ALA A 13 -24.14 -15.70 32.81
CA ALA A 13 -25.00 -14.97 31.90
C ALA A 13 -25.44 -15.89 30.74
N LYS A 14 -26.68 -16.39 30.81
CA LYS A 14 -27.31 -17.05 29.65
C LYS A 14 -27.50 -16.02 28.54
N LEU A 15 -26.87 -16.26 27.39
CA LEU A 15 -27.00 -15.38 26.23
C LEU A 15 -28.30 -15.68 25.49
N SER A 16 -29.05 -14.63 25.15
CA SER A 16 -30.21 -14.77 24.26
C SER A 16 -29.77 -15.22 22.86
N MET A 17 -30.63 -15.92 22.14
CA MET A 17 -30.44 -16.29 20.74
C MET A 17 -30.08 -15.06 19.88
N ARG A 18 -30.78 -13.93 20.09
CA ARG A 18 -30.48 -12.67 19.43
C ARG A 18 -29.05 -12.19 19.73
N SER A 19 -28.63 -12.23 20.99
CA SER A 19 -27.28 -11.80 21.38
C SER A 19 -26.20 -12.70 20.78
N LYS A 20 -26.41 -14.03 20.75
CA LYS A 20 -25.48 -14.98 20.12
C LYS A 20 -25.25 -14.67 18.64
N LEU A 21 -26.34 -14.46 17.88
CA LEU A 21 -26.29 -14.14 16.45
C LEU A 21 -25.70 -12.75 16.16
N VAL A 22 -26.10 -11.74 16.95
CA VAL A 22 -25.56 -10.38 16.78
C VAL A 22 -24.07 -10.36 17.08
N LEU A 23 -23.61 -11.01 18.16
CA LEU A 23 -22.19 -11.07 18.51
C LEU A 23 -21.36 -11.76 17.43
N SER A 24 -21.83 -12.86 16.84
CA SER A 24 -21.11 -13.54 15.76
C SER A 24 -20.99 -12.67 14.50
N LEU A 25 -22.08 -12.00 14.11
CA LEU A 25 -22.06 -11.08 12.96
C LEU A 25 -21.17 -9.87 13.21
N LEU A 26 -21.25 -9.28 14.41
CA LEU A 26 -20.47 -8.11 14.79
C LEU A 26 -18.98 -8.46 14.89
N SER A 27 -18.64 -9.68 15.34
CA SER A 27 -17.26 -10.19 15.32
C SER A 27 -16.70 -10.25 13.90
N ILE A 28 -17.46 -10.78 12.93
CA ILE A 28 -17.04 -10.83 11.53
C ILE A 28 -16.85 -9.42 10.98
N ALA A 29 -17.83 -8.54 11.20
CA ALA A 29 -17.76 -7.14 10.77
C ALA A 29 -16.55 -6.40 11.38
N ALA A 30 -16.25 -6.63 12.66
CA ALA A 30 -15.12 -6.03 13.34
C ALA A 30 -13.77 -6.48 12.75
N ILE A 31 -13.61 -7.78 12.47
CA ILE A 31 -12.38 -8.32 11.86
C ILE A 31 -12.16 -7.72 10.47
N LEU A 32 -13.22 -7.65 9.65
CA LEU A 32 -13.14 -7.07 8.31
C LEU A 32 -12.83 -5.56 8.35
N LEU A 33 -13.44 -4.81 9.28
CA LEU A 33 -13.17 -3.39 9.46
C LEU A 33 -11.73 -3.12 9.91
N VAL A 34 -11.24 -3.86 10.91
CA VAL A 34 -9.87 -3.68 11.42
C VAL A 34 -8.86 -4.01 10.31
N SER A 35 -9.06 -5.09 9.57
CA SER A 35 -8.17 -5.42 8.45
C SER A 35 -8.19 -4.36 7.34
N SER A 36 -9.39 -3.90 6.96
CA SER A 36 -9.53 -2.87 5.93
C SER A 36 -8.85 -1.56 6.34
N THR A 37 -9.05 -1.13 7.59
CA THR A 37 -8.42 0.09 8.11
C THR A 37 -6.90 -0.03 8.16
N ILE A 38 -6.34 -1.15 8.62
CA ILE A 38 -4.89 -1.40 8.62
C ILE A 38 -4.33 -1.33 7.20
N SER A 39 -4.97 -2.03 6.25
CA SER A 39 -4.54 -2.06 4.84
C SER A 39 -4.50 -0.65 4.23
N VAL A 40 -5.54 0.16 4.48
CA VAL A 40 -5.61 1.54 3.98
C VAL A 40 -4.56 2.44 4.61
N LEU A 41 -4.29 2.30 5.92
CA LEU A 41 -3.27 3.11 6.60
C LEU A 41 -1.86 2.78 6.10
N GLU A 42 -1.54 1.49 5.97
CA GLU A 42 -0.25 1.06 5.41
C GLU A 42 -0.06 1.57 3.98
N TYR A 43 -1.07 1.41 3.12
CA TYR A 43 -1.01 1.91 1.74
C TYR A 43 -0.80 3.43 1.68
N ARG A 44 -1.57 4.21 2.44
CA ARG A 44 -1.45 5.68 2.43
C ARG A 44 -0.09 6.17 2.89
N SER A 45 0.40 5.63 4.02
CA SER A 45 1.69 6.05 4.57
C SER A 45 2.84 5.80 3.59
N MET A 46 2.79 4.67 2.90
CA MET A 46 3.82 4.25 1.99
C MET A 46 3.70 4.92 0.62
N SER A 47 2.47 5.03 0.09
CA SER A 47 2.21 5.65 -1.20
C SER A 47 2.69 7.10 -1.21
N ASN A 48 2.34 7.89 -0.21
CA ASN A 48 2.72 9.30 -0.18
C ASN A 48 4.24 9.47 -0.16
N TYR A 49 4.92 8.74 0.72
CA TYR A 49 6.37 8.84 0.88
C TYR A 49 7.14 8.38 -0.37
N VAL A 50 6.78 7.22 -0.93
CA VAL A 50 7.52 6.68 -2.08
C VAL A 50 7.17 7.42 -3.38
N SER A 51 5.94 7.92 -3.53
CA SER A 51 5.57 8.75 -4.68
C SER A 51 6.31 10.09 -4.69
N GLU A 52 6.54 10.70 -3.52
CA GLU A 52 7.35 11.93 -3.40
C GLU A 52 8.79 11.68 -3.86
N LEU A 53 9.42 10.59 -3.39
CA LEU A 53 10.76 10.20 -3.82
C LEU A 53 10.85 9.94 -5.34
N ILE A 54 9.86 9.26 -5.92
CA ILE A 54 9.81 9.02 -7.37
C ILE A 54 9.67 10.34 -8.15
N ALA A 55 8.84 11.27 -7.66
CA ALA A 55 8.69 12.59 -8.28
C ALA A 55 10.00 13.39 -8.24
N ASP A 56 10.69 13.36 -7.10
CA ASP A 56 12.00 14.01 -6.93
C ASP A 56 13.06 13.40 -7.85
N ASP A 57 13.11 12.07 -7.98
CA ASP A 57 14.04 11.39 -8.89
C ASP A 57 13.76 11.73 -10.37
N ILE A 58 12.49 11.79 -10.78
CA ILE A 58 12.08 12.21 -12.14
C ILE A 58 12.49 13.65 -12.40
N SER A 59 12.24 14.56 -11.46
CA SER A 59 12.67 15.95 -11.56
C SER A 59 14.19 16.03 -11.69
N SER A 60 14.92 15.26 -10.89
CA SER A 60 16.38 15.21 -10.91
C SER A 60 16.94 14.71 -12.24
N ILE A 61 16.31 13.69 -12.86
CA ILE A 61 16.66 13.22 -14.21
C ILE A 61 16.49 14.33 -15.25
N ASN A 62 15.37 15.07 -15.20
CA ASN A 62 15.12 16.16 -16.15
C ASN A 62 16.19 17.25 -16.02
N VAL A 63 16.59 17.58 -14.79
CA VAL A 63 17.68 18.52 -14.54
C VAL A 63 19.00 17.99 -15.08
N ALA A 64 19.38 16.74 -14.76
CA ALA A 64 20.63 16.15 -15.23
C ALA A 64 20.74 16.10 -16.76
N ASN A 65 19.65 15.73 -17.44
CA ASN A 65 19.54 15.77 -18.89
C ASN A 65 19.71 17.19 -19.45
N ARG A 66 19.12 18.20 -18.79
CA ARG A 66 19.26 19.60 -19.20
C ARG A 66 20.69 20.10 -19.02
N LEU A 67 21.37 19.73 -17.93
CA LEU A 67 22.78 20.06 -17.72
C LEU A 67 23.67 19.44 -18.80
N SER A 68 23.40 18.18 -19.17
CA SER A 68 24.09 17.49 -20.27
C SER A 68 23.89 18.20 -21.61
N ASP A 69 22.64 18.54 -21.94
CA ASP A 69 22.26 19.25 -23.17
C ASP A 69 22.94 20.64 -23.27
N MET A 70 22.88 21.43 -22.19
CA MET A 70 23.55 22.74 -22.12
C MET A 70 25.06 22.62 -22.31
N THR A 71 25.68 21.61 -21.69
CA THR A 71 27.13 21.39 -21.82
C THR A 71 27.51 21.00 -23.24
N ASN A 72 26.75 20.10 -23.86
CA ASN A 72 26.97 19.66 -25.23
C ASN A 72 26.75 20.80 -26.23
N GLN A 73 25.65 21.55 -26.08
CA GLN A 73 25.36 22.71 -26.92
C GLN A 73 26.46 23.76 -26.83
N TYR A 74 26.93 24.08 -25.62
CA TYR A 74 28.01 25.04 -25.43
C TYR A 74 29.31 24.58 -26.09
N ASN A 75 29.67 23.31 -25.95
CA ASN A 75 30.84 22.76 -26.62
C ASN A 75 30.72 22.81 -28.16
N LEU A 76 29.53 22.55 -28.72
CA LEU A 76 29.27 22.68 -30.15
C LEU A 76 29.37 24.13 -30.63
N GLN A 77 28.87 25.11 -29.85
CA GLN A 77 28.98 26.53 -30.17
C GLN A 77 30.44 27.01 -30.13
N ILE A 78 31.26 26.50 -29.20
CA ILE A 78 32.70 26.76 -29.23
C ILE A 78 33.31 26.20 -30.52
N LEU A 79 32.96 24.98 -30.91
CA LEU A 79 33.48 24.38 -32.14
C LEU A 79 33.04 25.15 -33.39
N GLU A 80 31.80 25.66 -33.42
CA GLU A 80 31.28 26.54 -34.46
C GLU A 80 32.10 27.85 -34.54
N SER A 81 32.35 28.50 -33.39
CA SER A 81 33.15 29.73 -33.33
C SER A 81 34.60 29.56 -33.81
N ILE A 82 35.17 28.36 -33.67
CA ILE A 82 36.52 28.04 -34.18
C ILE A 82 36.52 27.88 -35.71
N GLY A 83 35.38 27.51 -36.29
CA GLY A 83 35.21 27.26 -37.72
C GLY A 83 34.91 28.51 -38.56
N GLU A 84 34.45 29.60 -37.94
CA GLU A 84 34.14 30.87 -38.60
C GLU A 84 35.39 31.76 -38.77
N GLU A 85 35.46 32.52 -39.86
CA GLU A 85 36.60 33.43 -40.16
C GLU A 85 36.50 34.79 -39.43
N GLU A 86 35.41 35.04 -38.70
CA GLU A 86 35.20 36.25 -37.89
C GLU A 86 35.84 36.13 -36.49
N GLU A 87 35.90 37.22 -35.72
CA GLU A 87 36.43 37.20 -34.35
C GLU A 87 35.65 36.18 -33.50
N ALA A 88 36.27 35.06 -33.12
CA ALA A 88 35.60 34.04 -32.34
C ALA A 88 35.26 34.58 -30.94
N GLU A 89 33.99 34.87 -30.73
CA GLU A 89 33.46 35.26 -29.44
C GLU A 89 33.12 34.02 -28.60
N LEU A 90 33.28 34.15 -27.28
CA LEU A 90 32.86 33.09 -26.37
C LEU A 90 31.33 33.00 -26.39
N PRO A 91 30.74 31.81 -26.64
CA PRO A 91 29.29 31.65 -26.63
C PRO A 91 28.69 32.00 -25.26
N GLU A 92 27.43 32.43 -25.24
CA GLU A 92 26.71 32.67 -23.99
C GLU A 92 26.40 31.33 -23.28
N PHE A 93 26.68 31.27 -21.98
CA PHE A 93 26.37 30.12 -21.14
C PHE A 93 25.61 30.56 -19.90
N ASP A 94 24.45 29.95 -19.65
CA ASP A 94 23.64 30.22 -18.47
C ASP A 94 24.24 29.53 -17.22
N ALA A 95 25.28 30.16 -16.68
CA ALA A 95 26.01 29.69 -15.51
C ALA A 95 25.14 29.70 -14.24
N ASP A 96 24.23 30.67 -14.13
CA ASP A 96 23.33 30.79 -12.99
C ASP A 96 22.33 29.63 -12.95
N TYR A 97 21.75 29.26 -14.10
CA TYR A 97 20.91 28.08 -14.21
C TYR A 97 21.70 26.80 -13.87
N PHE A 98 22.88 26.62 -14.46
CA PHE A 98 23.68 25.40 -14.27
C PHE A 98 24.04 25.20 -12.79
N THR A 99 24.54 26.26 -12.14
CA THR A 99 25.01 26.20 -10.75
C THR A 99 23.86 26.01 -9.77
N SER A 100 22.77 26.78 -9.90
CA SER A 100 21.59 26.67 -9.03
C SER A 100 20.91 25.30 -9.08
N HIS A 101 20.89 24.68 -10.26
CA HIS A 101 20.28 23.36 -10.45
C HIS A 101 21.20 22.22 -10.01
N CYS A 102 22.52 22.35 -10.15
CA CYS A 102 23.47 21.44 -9.49
C CYS A 102 23.38 21.52 -7.95
N ASP A 103 23.23 22.72 -7.40
CA ASP A 103 23.00 22.90 -5.96
C ASP A 103 21.68 22.27 -5.51
N SER A 104 20.63 22.39 -6.32
CA SER A 104 19.33 21.75 -6.06
C SER A 104 19.44 20.22 -6.05
N LEU A 105 20.17 19.64 -7.01
CA LEU A 105 20.47 18.21 -7.05
C LEU A 105 21.29 17.76 -5.84
N ARG A 106 22.23 18.61 -5.38
CA ARG A 106 22.99 18.36 -4.16
C ARG A 106 22.09 18.38 -2.93
N MET A 107 21.08 19.25 -2.84
CA MET A 107 20.19 19.34 -1.69
C MET A 107 19.01 18.35 -1.74
N SER A 108 18.89 17.55 -2.80
CA SER A 108 17.79 16.60 -2.97
C SER A 108 17.75 15.59 -1.81
N PRO A 109 16.55 15.24 -1.29
CA PRO A 109 16.38 14.18 -0.28
C PRO A 109 16.79 12.79 -0.76
N SER A 110 16.95 12.61 -2.08
CA SER A 110 17.48 11.40 -2.72
C SER A 110 18.77 10.96 -2.02
N THR A 111 18.95 9.65 -1.90
CA THR A 111 19.95 9.00 -1.04
C THR A 111 21.32 9.70 -1.08
N ASN A 112 22.02 9.73 0.07
CA ASN A 112 23.39 10.25 0.32
C ASN A 112 24.48 9.91 -0.73
N ARG A 113 24.16 9.08 -1.73
CA ARG A 113 24.99 8.68 -2.88
C ARG A 113 25.04 9.72 -3.99
N ILE A 114 24.03 10.59 -4.11
CA ILE A 114 23.94 11.59 -5.18
C ILE A 114 24.79 12.83 -4.88
N TYR A 115 24.89 13.22 -3.61
CA TYR A 115 25.72 14.33 -3.11
C TYR A 115 27.14 14.38 -3.70
N PRO A 116 27.98 13.32 -3.57
CA PRO A 116 29.35 13.36 -4.09
C PRO A 116 29.41 13.40 -5.62
N MET A 117 28.36 12.94 -6.31
CA MET A 117 28.29 12.99 -7.77
C MET A 117 27.97 14.41 -8.26
N ALA A 118 27.04 15.10 -7.60
CA ALA A 118 26.74 16.51 -7.88
C ALA A 118 27.96 17.42 -7.64
N ASP A 119 28.72 17.17 -6.56
CA ASP A 119 29.98 17.89 -6.31
C ASP A 119 31.04 17.61 -7.40
N SER A 120 31.10 16.37 -7.90
CA SER A 120 32.01 16.00 -8.99
C SER A 120 31.65 16.73 -10.29
N VAL A 121 30.35 16.84 -10.61
CA VAL A 121 29.84 17.64 -11.74
C VAL A 121 30.20 19.11 -11.60
N MET A 122 30.02 19.69 -10.41
CA MET A 122 30.39 21.10 -10.18
C MET A 122 31.89 21.34 -10.37
N TYR A 123 32.72 20.40 -9.91
CA TYR A 123 34.17 20.49 -10.06
C TYR A 123 34.63 20.39 -11.53
N SER A 124 34.10 19.42 -12.28
CA SER A 124 34.43 19.26 -13.70
C SER A 124 33.86 20.42 -14.54
N TYR A 125 32.70 20.95 -14.17
CA TYR A 125 32.11 22.17 -14.74
C TYR A 125 33.05 23.37 -14.59
N ALA A 126 33.53 23.64 -13.38
CA ALA A 126 34.45 24.75 -13.15
C ALA A 126 35.73 24.62 -13.99
N ALA A 127 36.29 23.41 -14.10
CA ALA A 127 37.47 23.15 -14.92
C ALA A 127 37.22 23.35 -16.43
N PHE A 128 36.05 22.92 -16.91
CA PHE A 128 35.64 23.12 -18.31
C PHE A 128 35.44 24.60 -18.64
N MET A 129 34.70 25.34 -17.81
CA MET A 129 34.46 26.77 -18.00
C MET A 129 35.72 27.63 -17.86
N LEU A 130 36.64 27.27 -16.96
CA LEU A 130 37.93 27.96 -16.87
C LEU A 130 38.76 27.75 -18.14
N THR A 131 38.71 26.55 -18.71
CA THR A 131 39.42 26.25 -19.95
C THR A 131 38.77 26.98 -21.12
N SER A 132 37.43 27.03 -21.21
CA SER A 132 36.74 27.70 -22.33
C SER A 132 37.07 29.19 -22.44
N LYS A 133 37.30 29.88 -21.32
CA LYS A 133 37.73 31.30 -21.28
C LYS A 133 39.06 31.58 -21.98
N GLU A 134 39.86 30.56 -22.26
CA GLU A 134 41.11 30.73 -22.99
C GLU A 134 40.90 30.93 -24.50
N LEU A 135 39.69 30.68 -25.01
CA LEU A 135 39.33 30.76 -26.44
C LEU A 135 39.78 32.08 -27.07
N GLU A 136 39.42 33.21 -26.45
CA GLU A 136 39.73 34.57 -26.94
C GLU A 136 41.25 34.77 -27.16
N GLY A 137 42.07 34.21 -26.25
CA GLY A 137 43.52 34.29 -26.35
C GLY A 137 44.12 33.40 -27.44
N VAL A 138 43.55 32.21 -27.67
CA VAL A 138 44.10 31.24 -28.62
C VAL A 138 43.70 31.55 -30.06
N VAL A 139 42.46 32.01 -30.28
CA VAL A 139 41.93 32.31 -31.61
C VAL A 139 42.71 33.43 -32.30
N SER A 140 43.21 34.41 -31.54
CA SER A 140 44.04 35.50 -32.07
C SER A 140 45.43 35.06 -32.57
N THR A 141 45.85 33.82 -32.29
CA THR A 141 47.22 33.34 -32.58
C THR A 141 47.31 32.64 -33.94
N SER A 142 46.66 31.48 -34.10
CA SER A 142 46.57 30.77 -35.38
C SER A 142 45.51 29.66 -35.34
N PHE A 143 44.94 29.31 -36.49
CA PHE A 143 43.97 28.21 -36.59
C PHE A 143 44.52 26.85 -36.11
N LEU A 144 45.79 26.56 -36.38
CA LEU A 144 46.43 25.32 -35.93
C LEU A 144 46.53 25.27 -34.40
N ASP A 145 46.86 26.40 -33.76
CA ASP A 145 46.93 26.49 -32.30
C ASP A 145 45.54 26.36 -31.64
N THR A 146 44.50 26.95 -32.25
CA THR A 146 43.11 26.82 -31.79
C THR A 146 42.60 25.39 -31.86
N ARG A 147 42.89 24.70 -32.97
CA ARG A 147 42.56 23.29 -33.13
C ARG A 147 43.27 22.43 -32.08
N ASP A 148 44.58 22.63 -31.92
CA ASP A 148 45.37 21.84 -30.98
C ASP A 148 44.95 22.11 -29.53
N TRP A 149 44.56 23.34 -29.19
CA TRP A 149 43.95 23.69 -27.90
C TRP A 149 42.61 22.97 -27.69
N TYR A 150 41.72 22.98 -28.69
CA TYR A 150 40.41 22.33 -28.57
C TYR A 150 40.56 20.84 -28.26
N PHE A 151 41.29 20.08 -29.09
CA PHE A 151 41.39 18.63 -28.95
C PHE A 151 42.23 18.19 -27.75
N ASN A 152 43.29 18.93 -27.39
CA ASN A 152 44.22 18.49 -26.33
C ASN A 152 43.95 19.12 -24.97
N ARG A 153 43.20 20.23 -24.90
CA ARG A 153 42.94 20.95 -23.64
C ARG A 153 41.46 21.04 -23.31
N LEU A 154 40.62 21.53 -24.23
CA LEU A 154 39.18 21.71 -23.95
C LEU A 154 38.43 20.39 -23.94
N GLN A 155 38.58 19.57 -24.99
CA GLN A 155 37.84 18.32 -25.17
C GLN A 155 38.03 17.34 -23.99
N PRO A 156 39.25 17.14 -23.43
CA PRO A 156 39.40 16.28 -22.25
C PRO A 156 38.65 16.80 -21.01
N ARG A 157 38.43 18.11 -20.88
CA ARG A 157 37.64 18.70 -19.79
C ARG A 157 36.15 18.52 -20.03
N PHE A 158 35.70 18.70 -21.26
CA PHE A 158 34.35 18.39 -21.70
C PHE A 158 34.00 16.91 -21.47
N ASP A 159 34.84 16.00 -21.96
CA ASP A 159 34.64 14.55 -21.80
C ASP A 159 34.52 14.18 -20.31
N ARG A 160 35.32 14.82 -19.45
CA ARG A 160 35.26 14.58 -18.02
C ARG A 160 33.97 15.09 -17.37
N LEU A 161 33.50 16.27 -17.77
CA LEU A 161 32.24 16.83 -17.31
C LEU A 161 31.06 15.95 -17.73
N THR A 162 31.03 15.53 -18.99
CA THR A 162 30.00 14.62 -19.51
C THR A 162 30.02 13.29 -18.75
N GLU A 163 31.19 12.70 -18.49
CA GLU A 163 31.32 11.47 -17.70
C GLU A 163 30.76 11.63 -16.27
N ASP A 164 31.06 12.76 -15.61
CA ASP A 164 30.56 13.01 -14.25
C ASP A 164 29.03 13.27 -14.24
N ILE A 165 28.47 13.92 -15.28
CA ILE A 165 27.02 14.09 -15.47
C ILE A 165 26.34 12.72 -15.73
N ASP A 166 26.94 11.87 -16.54
CA ASP A 166 26.41 10.52 -16.83
C ASP A 166 26.38 9.66 -15.56
N ARG A 167 27.44 9.71 -14.76
CA ARG A 167 27.51 8.99 -13.46
C ARG A 167 26.44 9.48 -12.48
N LEU A 168 26.21 10.78 -12.43
CA LEU A 168 25.15 11.38 -11.63
C LEU A 168 23.77 10.88 -12.09
N THR A 169 23.54 10.93 -13.40
CA THR A 169 22.30 10.48 -14.06
C THR A 169 22.02 8.99 -13.78
N ASP A 170 23.02 8.13 -13.95
CA ASP A 170 22.96 6.71 -13.61
C ASP A 170 22.65 6.48 -12.13
N GLY A 171 23.19 7.32 -11.25
CA GLY A 171 22.90 7.30 -9.81
C GLY A 171 21.42 7.56 -9.53
N ILE A 172 20.84 8.58 -10.16
CA ILE A 172 19.43 8.93 -10.03
C ILE A 172 18.53 7.82 -10.60
N TYR A 173 18.88 7.25 -11.77
CA TYR A 173 18.12 6.13 -12.36
C TYR A 173 18.08 4.90 -11.44
N LYS A 174 19.19 4.56 -10.79
CA LYS A 174 19.23 3.44 -9.82
C LYS A 174 18.37 3.71 -8.58
N ASP A 175 18.34 4.94 -8.11
CA ASP A 175 17.47 5.34 -7.00
C ASP A 175 15.99 5.28 -7.42
N LEU A 176 15.64 5.75 -8.62
CA LEU A 176 14.30 5.62 -9.19
C LEU A 176 13.87 4.15 -9.32
N GLU A 177 14.73 3.27 -9.83
CA GLU A 177 14.46 1.83 -9.95
C GLU A 177 14.19 1.22 -8.56
N LYS A 178 15.03 1.53 -7.58
CA LYS A 178 14.89 1.06 -6.21
C LYS A 178 13.62 1.59 -5.54
N ASN A 179 13.30 2.86 -5.73
CA ASN A 179 12.11 3.50 -5.17
C ASN A 179 10.84 2.90 -5.81
N SER A 180 10.85 2.66 -7.12
CA SER A 180 9.77 1.98 -7.85
C SER A 180 9.58 0.53 -7.37
N ALA A 181 10.66 -0.25 -7.24
CA ALA A 181 10.58 -1.61 -6.70
C ALA A 181 10.15 -1.63 -5.22
N THR A 182 10.44 -0.57 -4.47
CA THR A 182 9.96 -0.40 -3.09
C THR A 182 8.47 -0.10 -3.08
N PHE A 183 7.98 0.80 -3.94
CA PHE A 183 6.57 1.13 -4.14
C PHE A 183 5.74 -0.12 -4.44
N GLU A 184 6.19 -0.93 -5.40
CA GLU A 184 5.50 -2.16 -5.78
C GLU A 184 5.44 -3.15 -4.60
N ARG A 185 6.58 -3.44 -3.96
CA ARG A 185 6.63 -4.40 -2.85
C ARG A 185 5.75 -4.01 -1.68
N GLY A 186 5.74 -2.74 -1.29
CA GLY A 186 4.90 -2.33 -0.18
C GLY A 186 3.44 -2.09 -0.56
N PHE A 187 3.11 -1.84 -1.84
CA PHE A 187 1.73 -1.97 -2.33
C PHE A 187 1.22 -3.39 -2.07
N TYR A 188 1.96 -4.41 -2.49
CA TYR A 188 1.62 -5.80 -2.18
C TYR A 188 1.50 -6.05 -0.68
N ARG A 189 2.44 -5.54 0.12
CA ARG A 189 2.38 -5.68 1.59
C ARG A 189 1.11 -5.06 2.20
N SER A 190 0.70 -3.89 1.70
CA SER A 190 -0.49 -3.19 2.21
C SER A 190 -1.81 -3.91 1.91
N ILE A 191 -1.85 -4.78 0.89
CA ILE A 191 -3.06 -5.51 0.48
C ILE A 191 -3.20 -6.85 1.20
N ILE A 192 -2.09 -7.47 1.64
CA ILE A 192 -2.09 -8.79 2.29
C ILE A 192 -3.07 -8.90 3.47
N PRO A 193 -3.11 -7.96 4.44
CA PRO A 193 -4.06 -8.04 5.55
C PRO A 193 -5.51 -8.09 5.08
N GLY A 194 -5.84 -7.33 4.03
CA GLY A 194 -7.16 -7.32 3.39
C GLY A 194 -7.56 -8.68 2.81
N ILE A 195 -6.69 -9.28 1.99
CA ILE A 195 -6.94 -10.59 1.39
C ILE A 195 -7.13 -11.68 2.47
N VAL A 196 -6.25 -11.70 3.47
CA VAL A 196 -6.32 -12.67 4.56
C VAL A 196 -7.64 -12.51 5.33
N ALA A 197 -8.06 -11.28 5.61
CA ALA A 197 -9.32 -11.04 6.31
C ALA A 197 -10.55 -11.41 5.50
N VAL A 198 -10.54 -11.25 4.18
CA VAL A 198 -11.61 -11.78 3.31
C VAL A 198 -11.68 -13.30 3.42
N GLY A 199 -10.55 -14.00 3.35
CA GLY A 199 -10.51 -15.46 3.49
C GLY A 199 -11.02 -15.95 4.85
N VAL A 200 -10.54 -15.34 5.95
CA VAL A 200 -11.00 -15.64 7.31
C VAL A 200 -12.47 -15.28 7.49
N GLY A 201 -12.92 -14.13 6.98
CA GLY A 201 -14.30 -13.69 7.02
C GLY A 201 -15.24 -14.67 6.33
N LEU A 202 -14.85 -15.17 5.16
CA LEU A 202 -15.63 -16.17 4.42
C LEU A 202 -15.75 -17.49 5.21
N LEU A 203 -14.65 -17.95 5.83
CA LEU A 203 -14.66 -19.13 6.69
C LEU A 203 -15.58 -18.94 7.90
N LEU A 204 -15.52 -17.78 8.56
CA LEU A 204 -16.40 -17.46 9.68
C LEU A 204 -17.88 -17.39 9.27
N VAL A 205 -18.19 -16.87 8.09
CA VAL A 205 -19.56 -16.87 7.55
C VAL A 205 -20.05 -18.31 7.31
N LEU A 206 -19.21 -19.18 6.75
CA LEU A 206 -19.55 -20.60 6.59
C LEU A 206 -19.78 -21.30 7.93
N MET A 207 -18.94 -21.03 8.93
CA MET A 207 -19.15 -21.55 10.28
C MET A 207 -20.43 -21.02 10.92
N LEU A 208 -20.75 -19.74 10.73
CA LEU A 208 -21.98 -19.15 11.21
C LEU A 208 -23.20 -19.78 10.55
N LEU A 209 -23.15 -20.02 9.23
CA LEU A 209 -24.20 -20.71 8.49
C LEU A 209 -24.41 -22.13 9.02
N PHE A 210 -23.33 -22.88 9.23
CA PHE A 210 -23.39 -24.21 9.83
C PHE A 210 -24.02 -24.16 11.23
N PHE A 211 -23.60 -23.21 12.07
CA PHE A 211 -24.15 -23.03 13.41
C PHE A 211 -25.66 -22.75 13.38
N ILE A 212 -26.10 -21.85 12.49
CA ILE A 212 -27.52 -21.53 12.30
C ILE A 212 -28.32 -22.77 11.87
N LEU A 213 -27.81 -23.52 10.90
CA LEU A 213 -28.48 -24.72 10.39
C LEU A 213 -28.58 -25.80 11.46
N ALA A 214 -27.48 -26.10 12.14
CA ALA A 214 -27.40 -27.19 13.10
C ALA A 214 -28.16 -26.91 14.40
N PHE A 215 -28.07 -25.70 14.96
CA PHE A 215 -28.58 -25.39 16.30
C PHE A 215 -29.90 -24.61 16.31
N TYR A 216 -30.33 -24.03 15.18
CA TYR A 216 -31.59 -23.29 15.13
C TYR A 216 -32.56 -23.86 14.09
N VAL A 217 -32.15 -24.00 12.83
CA VAL A 217 -33.06 -24.42 11.75
C VAL A 217 -33.48 -25.89 11.91
N ASN A 218 -32.53 -26.81 12.10
CA ASN A 218 -32.84 -28.23 12.26
C ASN A 218 -33.70 -28.53 13.49
N PRO A 219 -33.42 -27.97 14.68
CA PRO A 219 -34.31 -28.10 15.83
C PRO A 219 -35.71 -27.55 15.57
N LEU A 220 -35.84 -26.42 14.88
CA LEU A 220 -37.13 -25.83 14.54
C LEU A 220 -37.98 -26.76 13.65
N TYR A 221 -37.37 -27.39 12.63
CA TYR A 221 -38.06 -28.40 11.82
C TYR A 221 -38.47 -29.62 12.64
N ARG A 222 -37.59 -30.12 13.53
CA ARG A 222 -37.94 -31.23 14.44
C ARG A 222 -39.12 -30.89 15.35
N MET A 223 -39.18 -29.66 15.86
CA MET A 223 -40.31 -29.19 16.67
C MET A 223 -41.60 -29.16 15.86
N LEU A 224 -41.56 -28.67 14.62
CA LEU A 224 -42.70 -28.62 13.71
C LEU A 224 -43.23 -30.03 13.39
N ASP A 225 -42.34 -30.96 13.03
CA ASP A 225 -42.71 -32.34 12.74
C ASP A 225 -43.29 -33.04 13.97
N GLY A 226 -42.67 -32.84 15.14
CA GLY A 226 -43.17 -33.36 16.41
C GLY A 226 -44.57 -32.84 16.74
N LEU A 227 -44.83 -31.55 16.48
CA LEU A 227 -46.14 -30.94 16.71
C LEU A 227 -47.19 -31.48 15.72
N ASN A 228 -46.82 -31.64 14.44
CA ASN A 228 -47.69 -32.22 13.43
C ASN A 228 -48.06 -33.68 13.77
N ALA A 229 -47.09 -34.49 14.21
CA ALA A 229 -47.32 -35.86 14.64
C ALA A 229 -48.23 -35.95 15.88
N TYR A 230 -48.06 -35.03 16.84
CA TYR A 230 -48.93 -34.91 18.00
C TYR A 230 -50.38 -34.61 17.58
N ARG A 231 -50.58 -33.64 16.66
CA ARG A 231 -51.93 -33.24 16.19
C ARG A 231 -52.60 -34.31 15.34
N ALA A 232 -51.87 -34.97 14.45
CA ALA A 232 -52.45 -35.89 13.46
C ALA A 232 -52.66 -37.31 14.01
N SER A 233 -51.84 -37.77 14.95
CA SER A 233 -51.80 -39.18 15.34
C SER A 233 -51.94 -39.43 16.85
N ASP A 234 -52.29 -38.41 17.65
CA ASP A 234 -52.36 -38.45 19.13
C ASP A 234 -51.07 -38.98 19.78
N LYS A 235 -49.94 -38.91 19.06
CA LYS A 235 -48.61 -39.34 19.53
C LYS A 235 -48.09 -38.35 20.56
N LYS A 236 -47.42 -38.84 21.61
CA LYS A 236 -46.80 -37.97 22.62
C LYS A 236 -45.71 -37.11 21.98
N TYR A 237 -45.73 -35.80 22.25
CA TYR A 237 -44.63 -34.91 21.86
C TYR A 237 -43.37 -35.25 22.67
N SER A 238 -42.25 -35.54 21.99
CA SER A 238 -41.00 -35.98 22.63
C SER A 238 -39.74 -35.41 21.99
N VAL A 239 -39.84 -34.23 21.38
CA VAL A 239 -38.71 -33.56 20.73
C VAL A 239 -37.68 -33.10 21.77
N ARG A 240 -36.41 -33.41 21.51
CA ARG A 240 -35.26 -32.97 22.31
C ARG A 240 -34.13 -32.52 21.40
N PHE A 241 -33.45 -31.44 21.80
CA PHE A 241 -32.24 -30.92 21.18
C PHE A 241 -31.40 -30.18 22.22
N GLU A 242 -30.15 -29.91 21.89
CA GLU A 242 -29.24 -29.15 22.76
C GLU A 242 -29.47 -27.65 22.59
N GLY A 243 -29.60 -26.93 23.71
CA GLY A 243 -29.77 -25.48 23.71
C GLY A 243 -30.06 -24.97 25.12
N ASP A 244 -29.65 -23.74 25.40
CA ASP A 244 -29.90 -23.06 26.68
C ASP A 244 -30.58 -21.68 26.50
N ASP A 245 -31.07 -21.42 25.30
CA ASP A 245 -31.70 -20.16 24.89
C ASP A 245 -33.22 -20.30 24.66
N GLN A 246 -33.82 -19.23 24.12
CA GLN A 246 -35.27 -19.12 23.92
C GLN A 246 -35.86 -20.27 23.10
N LEU A 247 -35.08 -20.91 22.22
CA LEU A 247 -35.60 -22.02 21.43
C LEU A 247 -35.84 -23.27 22.30
N SER A 248 -34.93 -23.53 23.25
CA SER A 248 -35.12 -24.61 24.24
C SER A 248 -36.32 -24.31 25.15
N GLU A 249 -36.43 -23.07 25.63
CA GLU A 249 -37.55 -22.65 26.48
C GLU A 249 -38.90 -22.81 25.76
N LEU A 250 -38.94 -22.50 24.46
CA LEU A 250 -40.13 -22.73 23.62
C LEU A 250 -40.46 -24.23 23.47
N ASN A 251 -39.45 -25.08 23.26
CA ASN A 251 -39.66 -26.53 23.16
C ASN A 251 -40.17 -27.14 24.46
N ASP A 252 -39.64 -26.69 25.59
CA ASP A 252 -40.08 -27.13 26.91
C ASP A 252 -41.54 -26.72 27.17
N GLY A 253 -41.90 -25.47 26.85
CA GLY A 253 -43.29 -25.00 26.94
C GLY A 253 -44.26 -25.77 26.03
N ILE A 254 -43.86 -26.11 24.80
CA ILE A 254 -44.67 -26.96 23.91
C ILE A 254 -44.83 -28.37 24.48
N SER A 255 -43.76 -28.95 25.04
CA SER A 255 -43.77 -30.27 25.65
C SER A 255 -44.71 -30.36 26.85
N GLU A 256 -44.68 -29.35 27.71
CA GLU A 256 -45.57 -29.22 28.87
C GLU A 256 -47.04 -29.11 28.43
N LEU A 257 -47.35 -28.15 27.54
CA LEU A 257 -48.71 -27.96 27.02
C LEU A 257 -49.26 -29.20 26.32
N ALA A 258 -48.45 -29.88 25.51
CA ALA A 258 -48.85 -31.11 24.83
C ALA A 258 -49.14 -32.24 25.84
N GLY A 259 -48.34 -32.31 26.91
CA GLY A 259 -48.52 -33.24 28.03
C GLY A 259 -49.81 -33.01 28.80
N GLU A 260 -50.08 -31.76 29.21
CA GLU A 260 -51.31 -31.37 29.91
C GLU A 260 -52.55 -31.67 29.07
N ASN A 261 -52.52 -31.30 27.79
CA ASN A 261 -53.64 -31.52 26.87
C ASN A 261 -53.89 -33.03 26.62
N GLN A 262 -52.84 -33.85 26.59
CA GLN A 262 -52.99 -35.30 26.50
C GLN A 262 -53.61 -35.89 27.78
N GLN A 263 -53.25 -35.40 28.97
CA GLN A 263 -53.87 -35.80 30.24
C GLN A 263 -55.34 -35.38 30.29
N LEU A 264 -55.67 -34.16 29.87
CA LEU A 264 -57.04 -33.65 29.75
C LEU A 264 -57.89 -34.54 28.83
N ARG A 265 -57.38 -34.87 27.64
CA ARG A 265 -58.06 -35.78 26.69
C ARG A 265 -58.31 -37.17 27.28
N ARG A 266 -57.38 -37.70 28.09
CA ARG A 266 -57.56 -38.98 28.80
C ARG A 266 -58.66 -38.89 29.87
N ARG A 267 -58.63 -37.87 30.72
CA ARG A 267 -59.66 -37.63 31.75
C ARG A 267 -61.06 -37.49 31.14
N ILE A 268 -61.19 -36.75 30.03
CA ILE A 268 -62.48 -36.61 29.31
C ILE A 268 -62.98 -37.96 28.78
N ARG A 269 -62.10 -38.84 28.29
CA ARG A 269 -62.49 -40.19 27.86
C ARG A 269 -62.93 -41.06 29.03
N GLU A 270 -62.29 -40.94 30.19
CA GLU A 270 -62.66 -41.69 31.40
C GLU A 270 -64.02 -41.25 31.95
N ILE A 271 -64.35 -39.96 31.88
CA ILE A 271 -65.66 -39.42 32.31
C ILE A 271 -66.80 -39.81 31.35
N ARG A 272 -66.49 -40.06 30.06
CA ARG A 272 -67.48 -40.46 29.05
C ARG A 272 -67.76 -41.97 28.99
N LYS A 273 -67.01 -42.78 29.74
CA LYS A 273 -67.27 -44.22 29.92
C LYS A 273 -68.19 -44.44 31.09
#